data_AF-A0A6L7NGD9-F1
#
_entry.id   AF-A0A6L7NGD9-F1
#
_cell.length_a   1.000
_cell.length_b   1.000
_cell.length_c   1.000
_cell.angle_alpha   90.00
_cell.angle_beta   90.00
_cell.angle_gamma   90.00
#
_symmetry.space_group_name_H-M   'P 1'
#
loop_
_entity.id
_entity.type
_entity.pdbx_description
1 polymer ?
#
loop_
_entity_poly.entity_id
_entity_poly.type
_entity_poly.pdbx_seq_one_letter_code
_entity_poly.pdbx_strand_id
1 'polypeptide(L)'
;MASNVERPLPAGAELVIIGAGIVGASTAFWAARAGLSPVVLEARPVAASLTTPASTGAFRLQFDNREETELVRETVDLILNFAEITGQDGAGLAVRQPGYLWATTSEEKAAKQRRLVARQHSWGQTDIELLAGDEARRRFPYLSPEVVSARYRADDA
;
A
#
# COMPACT_ATOMS: atom_id res chain seq x y z
N MET A 1 12.47 26.24 8.35
CA MET A 1 12.61 27.04 7.12
C MET A 1 13.77 26.44 6.34
N ALA A 2 13.49 25.46 5.46
CA ALA A 2 14.54 24.89 4.61
C ALA A 2 14.97 25.98 3.61
N SER A 3 16.26 26.31 3.59
CA SER A 3 16.83 27.22 2.61
C SER A 3 16.60 26.65 1.22
N ASN A 4 15.85 27.35 0.37
CA ASN A 4 15.83 27.12 -1.08
C ASN A 4 17.24 27.41 -1.60
N VAL A 5 18.08 26.38 -1.66
CA VAL A 5 19.31 26.45 -2.44
C VAL A 5 18.85 26.45 -3.89
N GLU A 6 18.85 27.63 -4.53
CA GLU A 6 18.68 27.76 -5.98
C GLU A 6 19.85 27.07 -6.66
N ARG A 7 19.73 25.76 -6.89
CA ARG A 7 20.62 25.04 -7.79
C ARG A 7 20.16 25.36 -9.22
N PRO A 8 21.05 25.85 -10.09
CA PRO A 8 20.71 26.07 -11.49
C PRO A 8 20.22 24.75 -12.09
N LEU A 9 19.15 24.83 -12.89
CA LEU A 9 18.62 23.66 -13.59
C LEU A 9 19.70 23.08 -14.50
N PRO A 10 19.87 21.75 -14.56
CA PRO A 10 20.85 21.14 -15.43
C PRO A 10 20.47 21.38 -16.90
N ALA A 11 21.46 21.54 -17.78
CA ALA A 11 21.23 21.75 -19.21
C ALA A 11 20.62 20.52 -19.92
N GLY A 12 20.66 19.35 -19.27
CA GLY A 12 20.03 18.11 -19.72
C GLY A 12 19.86 17.14 -18.54
N ALA A 13 19.00 16.14 -18.71
CA ALA A 13 18.75 15.10 -17.71
C ALA A 13 18.61 13.74 -18.39
N GLU A 14 19.14 12.70 -17.76
CA GLU A 14 19.00 11.32 -18.24
C GLU A 14 17.61 10.72 -17.95
N LEU A 15 16.95 11.23 -16.91
CA LEU A 15 15.60 10.85 -16.53
C LEU A 15 14.85 12.08 -16.01
N VAL A 16 13.70 12.36 -16.62
CA VAL A 16 12.77 13.41 -16.16
C VAL A 16 11.50 12.75 -15.64
N ILE A 17 11.14 13.04 -14.40
CA ILE A 17 9.92 12.55 -13.74
C ILE A 17 8.96 13.72 -13.58
N ILE A 18 7.74 13.56 -14.09
CA ILE A 18 6.71 14.60 -14.02
C ILE A 18 5.76 14.28 -12.86
N GLY A 19 5.78 15.13 -11.84
CA GLY A 19 5.00 15.03 -10.61
C GLY A 19 5.83 14.55 -9.41
N ALA A 20 5.75 15.27 -8.30
CA ALA A 20 6.40 14.96 -7.03
C ALA A 20 5.42 14.37 -6.00
N GLY A 21 4.39 13.64 -6.46
CA GLY A 21 3.57 12.79 -5.60
C GLY A 21 4.31 11.50 -5.18
N ILE A 22 3.65 10.64 -4.40
CA ILE A 22 4.27 9.39 -3.88
C ILE A 22 4.90 8.53 -4.98
N VAL A 23 4.25 8.42 -6.14
CA VAL A 23 4.77 7.65 -7.28
C VAL A 23 6.04 8.29 -7.82
N GLY A 24 6.04 9.60 -8.11
CA GLY A 24 7.20 10.28 -8.65
C GLY A 24 8.37 10.35 -7.66
N ALA A 25 8.09 10.55 -6.37
CA ALA A 25 9.10 10.51 -5.31
C ALA A 25 9.72 9.12 -5.16
N SER A 26 8.90 8.06 -5.16
CA SER A 26 9.38 6.67 -5.12
C SER A 26 10.24 6.34 -6.34
N THR A 27 9.78 6.70 -7.55
CA THR A 27 10.55 6.51 -8.78
C THR A 27 11.89 7.25 -8.72
N ALA A 28 11.91 8.50 -8.26
CA ALA A 28 13.14 9.28 -8.14
C ALA A 28 14.11 8.65 -7.13
N PHE A 29 13.61 8.18 -5.99
CA PHE A 29 14.40 7.49 -4.97
C PHE A 29 15.06 6.22 -5.52
N TRP A 30 14.29 5.33 -6.15
CA TRP A 30 14.81 4.07 -6.68
C TRP A 30 15.71 4.27 -7.91
N ALA A 31 15.39 5.23 -8.78
CA ALA A 31 16.25 5.60 -9.90
C ALA A 31 17.61 6.14 -9.41
N ALA A 32 17.61 7.00 -8.39
CA ALA A 32 18.84 7.48 -7.78
C ALA A 32 19.66 6.35 -7.15
N ARG A 33 19.01 5.40 -6.47
CA ARG A 33 19.66 4.20 -5.91
C ARG A 33 20.24 3.28 -6.99
N ALA A 34 19.67 3.28 -8.19
CA ALA A 34 20.19 2.56 -9.36
C ALA A 34 21.33 3.30 -10.09
N GLY A 35 21.78 4.45 -9.58
CA GLY A 35 22.91 5.21 -10.14
C GLY A 35 22.52 6.29 -11.15
N LEU A 36 21.23 6.54 -11.36
CA LEU A 36 20.75 7.63 -12.21
C LEU A 36 20.68 8.96 -11.42
N SER A 37 20.64 10.07 -12.15
CA SER A 37 20.47 11.44 -11.64
C SER A 37 19.12 12.01 -12.12
N PRO A 38 17.99 11.57 -11.54
CA PRO A 38 16.67 12.00 -11.97
C PRO A 38 16.39 13.48 -11.65
N VAL A 39 15.69 14.15 -12.55
CA VAL A 39 15.09 15.48 -12.32
C VAL A 39 13.59 15.31 -12.14
N VAL A 40 13.06 15.77 -11.01
CA VAL A 40 11.61 15.79 -10.74
C VAL A 40 11.05 17.18 -11.04
N LEU A 41 10.05 17.24 -11.90
CA LEU A 41 9.30 18.46 -12.22
C LEU A 41 7.95 18.42 -11.51
N GLU A 42 7.66 19.42 -10.68
CA GLU A 42 6.39 19.55 -9.98
C GLU A 42 5.73 20.88 -10.34
N ALA A 43 4.44 20.83 -10.67
CA ALA A 43 3.65 22.00 -11.03
C ALA A 43 3.24 22.83 -9.78
N ARG A 44 3.27 22.23 -8.59
CA ARG A 44 2.91 22.84 -7.32
C ARG A 44 4.14 23.32 -6.53
N PRO A 45 4.03 24.39 -5.73
CA PRO A 45 5.15 24.86 -4.91
C PRO A 45 5.61 23.88 -3.82
N VAL A 46 4.80 22.87 -3.51
CA VAL A 46 5.04 21.89 -2.45
C VAL A 46 4.90 20.50 -3.05
N ALA A 47 5.90 19.64 -2.82
CA ALA A 47 5.86 18.24 -3.23
C ALA A 47 4.65 17.53 -2.58
N ALA A 48 4.13 16.53 -3.28
CA ALA A 48 3.00 15.74 -2.83
C ALA A 48 1.77 16.57 -2.42
N SER A 49 1.51 17.77 -2.95
CA SER A 49 0.42 18.61 -2.43
C SER A 49 -1.00 18.25 -2.92
N LEU A 50 -1.19 17.10 -3.59
CA LEU A 50 -2.47 16.69 -4.20
C LEU A 50 -3.02 15.43 -3.51
N THR A 51 -3.17 14.32 -4.22
CA THR A 51 -3.84 13.11 -3.73
C THR A 51 -3.03 12.36 -2.67
N THR A 52 -1.69 12.47 -2.68
CA THR A 52 -0.83 11.79 -1.70
C THR A 52 -1.21 12.08 -0.24
N PRO A 53 -1.34 13.34 0.22
CA PRO A 53 -1.73 13.68 1.59
C PRO A 53 -3.23 13.51 1.84
N ALA A 54 -4.05 13.44 0.79
CA ALA A 54 -5.48 13.15 0.90
C ALA A 54 -5.75 11.63 1.01
N SER A 55 -4.74 10.78 0.81
CA SER A 55 -4.86 9.33 0.97
C SER A 55 -5.17 8.97 2.42
N THR A 56 -6.00 7.96 2.63
CA THR A 56 -6.23 7.38 3.96
C THR A 56 -5.03 6.58 4.47
N GLY A 57 -4.05 6.28 3.59
CA GLY A 57 -2.85 5.52 3.94
C GLY A 57 -3.07 4.01 4.09
N ALA A 58 -4.25 3.51 3.73
CA ALA A 58 -4.60 2.09 3.86
C ALA A 58 -3.84 1.21 2.85
N PHE A 59 -3.42 0.02 3.28
CA PHE A 59 -2.84 -1.01 2.42
C PHE A 59 -3.36 -2.39 2.83
N ARG A 60 -3.41 -3.32 1.87
CA ARG A 60 -3.88 -4.68 2.12
C ARG A 60 -3.12 -5.67 1.26
N LEU A 61 -3.06 -6.93 1.67
CA LEU A 61 -2.54 -8.03 0.85
C LEU A 61 -3.64 -9.01 0.44
N GLN A 62 -4.77 -8.46 -0.04
CA GLN A 62 -5.96 -9.24 -0.42
C GLN A 62 -6.43 -8.92 -1.85
N PHE A 63 -5.59 -9.18 -2.86
CA PHE A 63 -5.85 -8.89 -4.29
C PHE A 63 -6.32 -10.08 -5.13
N ASP A 64 -6.81 -9.80 -6.34
CA ASP A 64 -7.46 -10.77 -7.22
C ASP A 64 -6.50 -11.53 -8.16
N ASN A 65 -5.27 -11.02 -8.30
CA ASN A 65 -4.20 -11.64 -9.09
C ASN A 65 -2.86 -11.67 -8.32
N ARG A 66 -1.93 -12.45 -8.84
CA ARG A 66 -0.65 -12.73 -8.19
C ARG A 66 0.29 -11.54 -8.27
N GLU A 67 0.31 -10.88 -9.41
CA GLU A 67 1.20 -9.78 -9.76
C GLU A 67 0.95 -8.56 -8.84
N GLU A 68 -0.31 -8.21 -8.61
CA GLU A 68 -0.69 -7.17 -7.64
C GLU A 68 -0.32 -7.56 -6.21
N THR A 69 -0.48 -8.84 -5.85
CA THR A 69 -0.12 -9.33 -4.52
C THR A 69 1.39 -9.22 -4.28
N GLU A 70 2.21 -9.60 -5.26
CA GLU A 70 3.67 -9.49 -5.20
C GLU A 70 4.13 -8.03 -5.16
N LEU A 71 3.58 -7.17 -6.02
CA LEU A 71 3.90 -5.74 -6.05
C LEU A 71 3.57 -5.03 -4.72
N VAL A 72 2.39 -5.32 -4.17
CA VAL A 72 1.99 -4.68 -2.90
C VAL A 72 2.76 -5.28 -1.73
N ARG A 73 3.18 -6.55 -1.77
CA ARG A 73 4.05 -7.14 -0.74
C ARG A 73 5.36 -6.37 -0.61
N GLU A 74 6.01 -6.04 -1.72
CA GLU A 74 7.21 -5.21 -1.74
C GLU A 74 6.95 -3.80 -1.17
N THR A 75 5.80 -3.23 -1.50
CA THR A 75 5.40 -1.91 -0.98
C THR A 75 5.12 -1.93 0.52
N VAL A 76 4.48 -2.99 1.04
CA VAL A 76 4.21 -3.17 2.47
C VAL A 76 5.52 -3.33 3.25
N ASP A 77 6.46 -4.11 2.73
CA ASP A 77 7.80 -4.25 3.33
C ASP A 77 8.52 -2.90 3.38
N LEU A 78 8.51 -2.13 2.28
CA LEU A 78 9.03 -0.76 2.26
C LEU A 78 8.37 0.15 3.29
N ILE A 79 7.05 0.08 3.46
CA ILE A 79 6.32 0.95 4.40
C ILE A 79 6.65 0.58 5.85
N LEU A 80 6.67 -0.72 6.18
CA LEU A 80 6.95 -1.20 7.54
C LEU A 80 8.41 -1.01 7.95
N ASN A 81 9.33 -1.11 7.00
CA ASN A 81 10.78 -1.00 7.20
C ASN A 81 11.37 0.26 6.54
N PHE A 82 10.58 1.35 6.47
CA PHE A 82 10.91 2.54 5.66
C PHE A 82 12.27 3.14 5.99
N ALA A 83 12.56 3.40 7.27
CA ALA A 83 13.83 4.02 7.67
C ALA A 83 15.04 3.15 7.29
N GLU A 84 14.95 1.84 7.53
CA GLU A 84 16.00 0.87 7.20
C GLU A 84 16.22 0.76 5.68
N ILE A 85 15.15 0.53 4.92
CA ILE A 85 15.24 0.33 3.47
C ILE A 85 15.69 1.61 2.77
N THR A 86 15.28 2.77 3.26
CA THR A 86 15.63 4.07 2.65
C THR A 86 16.93 4.68 3.18
N GLY A 87 17.47 4.19 4.30
CA GLY A 87 18.60 4.80 5.00
C GLY A 87 18.28 6.18 5.59
N GLN A 88 17.00 6.51 5.79
CA GLN A 88 16.55 7.78 6.35
C GLN A 88 16.25 7.60 7.84
N ASP A 89 17.32 7.59 8.64
CA ASP A 89 17.23 7.46 10.09
C ASP A 89 16.28 8.51 10.69
N GLY A 90 15.37 8.06 11.55
CA GLY A 90 14.36 8.92 12.19
C GLY A 90 13.12 9.23 11.34
N ALA A 91 13.04 8.76 10.08
CA ALA A 91 11.88 8.96 9.20
C ALA A 91 10.83 7.83 9.27
N GLY A 92 10.68 7.19 10.44
CA GLY A 92 9.73 6.08 10.60
C GLY A 92 8.28 6.49 10.31
N LEU A 93 7.53 5.60 9.63
CA LEU A 93 6.11 5.79 9.39
C LEU A 93 5.31 5.27 10.59
N ALA A 94 4.37 6.06 11.09
CA ALA A 94 3.47 5.67 12.18
C ALA A 94 2.36 4.74 11.65
N VAL A 95 2.74 3.55 11.19
CA VAL A 95 1.83 2.56 10.62
C VAL A 95 1.03 1.87 11.73
N ARG A 96 -0.27 1.70 11.50
CA ARG A 96 -1.15 0.89 12.34
C ARG A 96 -1.76 -0.19 11.46
N GLN A 97 -1.78 -1.42 11.95
CA GLN A 97 -2.37 -2.57 11.27
C GLN A 97 -3.57 -3.09 12.08
N PRO A 98 -4.74 -2.43 12.03
CA PRO A 98 -5.96 -2.92 12.68
C PRO A 98 -6.57 -4.15 11.96
N GLY A 99 -6.04 -4.47 10.78
CA GLY A 99 -6.52 -5.52 9.90
C GLY A 99 -7.63 -5.06 8.96
N TYR A 100 -7.85 -5.85 7.91
CA TYR A 100 -8.76 -5.50 6.82
C TYR A 100 -9.77 -6.63 6.59
N LEU A 101 -11.05 -6.28 6.71
CA LEU A 101 -12.17 -7.22 6.68
C LEU A 101 -13.01 -7.02 5.41
N TRP A 102 -13.24 -8.11 4.68
CA TRP A 102 -14.21 -8.17 3.58
C TRP A 102 -15.38 -9.07 3.95
N ALA A 103 -16.50 -8.47 4.35
CA ALA A 103 -17.72 -9.20 4.70
C ALA A 103 -18.70 -9.28 3.51
N THR A 104 -19.52 -10.32 3.46
CA THR A 104 -20.59 -10.44 2.46
C THR A 104 -21.85 -11.08 3.02
N THR A 105 -23.00 -10.64 2.50
CA THR A 105 -24.33 -11.18 2.78
C THR A 105 -24.83 -12.14 1.68
N SER A 106 -23.98 -12.42 0.68
CA SER A 106 -24.32 -13.26 -0.48
C SER A 106 -23.52 -14.56 -0.46
N GLU A 107 -24.21 -15.69 -0.50
CA GLU A 107 -23.58 -17.02 -0.56
C GLU A 107 -22.75 -17.22 -1.83
N GLU A 108 -23.17 -16.62 -2.95
CA GLU A 108 -22.41 -16.65 -4.20
C GLU A 108 -21.06 -15.92 -4.03
N LYS A 109 -21.07 -14.73 -3.43
CA LYS A 109 -19.86 -13.97 -3.13
C LYS A 109 -19.00 -14.68 -2.08
N ALA A 110 -19.60 -15.35 -1.10
CA ALA A 110 -18.87 -16.16 -0.13
C ALA A 110 -18.12 -17.31 -0.82
N ALA A 111 -18.76 -18.02 -1.75
CA ALA A 111 -18.10 -19.05 -2.55
C ALA A 111 -16.94 -18.49 -3.40
N LYS A 112 -17.10 -17.28 -3.97
CA LYS A 112 -16.02 -16.58 -4.68
C LYS A 112 -14.86 -16.21 -3.75
N GLN A 113 -15.13 -15.69 -2.55
CA GLN A 113 -14.11 -15.38 -1.55
C GLN A 113 -13.32 -16.63 -1.14
N ARG A 114 -13.99 -17.76 -0.90
CA ARG A 114 -13.31 -19.03 -0.55
C ARG A 114 -12.30 -19.46 -1.62
N ARG A 115 -12.69 -19.41 -2.90
CA ARG A 115 -11.79 -19.71 -4.03
C ARG A 115 -10.66 -18.70 -4.16
N LEU A 116 -10.94 -17.42 -3.90
CA LEU A 116 -9.92 -16.38 -3.95
C LEU A 116 -8.88 -16.55 -2.85
N VAL A 117 -9.30 -16.80 -1.60
CA VAL A 117 -8.35 -17.04 -0.50
C VAL A 117 -7.50 -18.28 -0.77
N ALA A 118 -8.08 -19.37 -1.28
CA ALA A 118 -7.30 -20.55 -1.66
C ALA A 118 -6.22 -20.24 -2.72
N ARG A 119 -6.50 -19.35 -3.69
CA ARG A 119 -5.50 -18.88 -4.65
C ARG A 119 -4.46 -17.97 -4.00
N GLN A 120 -4.88 -17.04 -3.15
CA GLN A 120 -3.95 -16.14 -2.45
C GLN A 120 -2.97 -16.92 -1.56
N HIS A 121 -3.46 -17.96 -0.89
CA HIS A 121 -2.65 -18.91 -0.12
C HIS A 121 -1.65 -19.63 -1.02
N SER A 122 -2.04 -20.06 -2.23
CA SER A 122 -1.11 -20.70 -3.17
C SER A 122 -0.07 -19.73 -3.77
N TRP A 123 -0.28 -18.41 -3.65
CA TRP A 123 0.71 -17.37 -3.97
C TRP A 123 1.59 -17.00 -2.76
N GLY A 124 1.47 -17.70 -1.64
CA GLY A 124 2.25 -17.47 -0.43
C GLY A 124 1.63 -16.48 0.56
N GLN A 125 0.43 -15.96 0.30
CA GLN A 125 -0.28 -15.09 1.25
C GLN A 125 -1.14 -15.93 2.21
N THR A 126 -0.50 -16.69 3.09
CA THR A 126 -1.15 -17.75 3.89
C THR A 126 -1.88 -17.28 5.15
N ASP A 127 -1.77 -16.00 5.49
CA ASP A 127 -2.30 -15.38 6.72
C ASP A 127 -3.70 -14.76 6.56
N ILE A 128 -4.35 -14.98 5.42
CA ILE A 128 -5.74 -14.54 5.19
C ILE A 128 -6.68 -15.58 5.81
N GLU A 129 -7.44 -15.17 6.82
CA GLU A 129 -8.45 -15.97 7.48
C GLU A 129 -9.76 -15.95 6.69
N LEU A 130 -10.38 -17.12 6.50
CA LEU A 130 -11.78 -17.23 6.08
C LEU A 130 -12.66 -17.47 7.31
N LEU A 131 -13.62 -16.59 7.54
CA LEU A 131 -14.53 -16.62 8.69
C LEU A 131 -15.93 -16.98 8.24
N ALA A 132 -16.55 -17.95 8.92
CA ALA A 132 -17.99 -18.17 8.84
C ALA A 132 -18.75 -16.94 9.39
N GLY A 133 -19.98 -16.73 8.93
CA GLY A 133 -20.75 -15.53 9.29
C GLY A 133 -20.98 -15.37 10.79
N ASP A 134 -21.22 -16.46 11.51
CA ASP A 134 -21.39 -16.45 12.98
C ASP A 134 -20.08 -16.05 13.69
N GLU A 135 -18.94 -16.57 13.25
CA GLU A 135 -17.62 -16.21 13.77
C GLU A 135 -17.27 -14.75 13.46
N ALA A 136 -17.51 -14.31 12.23
CA ALA A 136 -17.28 -12.93 11.82
C ALA A 136 -18.08 -11.96 12.69
N ARG A 137 -19.36 -12.25 12.97
CA ARG A 137 -20.21 -11.41 13.84
C ARG A 137 -19.81 -11.47 15.31
N ARG A 138 -19.26 -12.58 15.80
CA ARG A 138 -18.68 -12.65 17.17
C ARG A 138 -17.45 -11.77 17.30
N ARG A 139 -16.52 -11.86 16.34
CA ARG A 139 -15.25 -11.10 16.36
C ARG A 139 -15.44 -9.62 16.02
N PHE A 140 -16.42 -9.31 15.17
CA PHE A 140 -16.75 -7.95 14.72
C PHE A 140 -18.24 -7.66 14.97
N PRO A 141 -18.63 -7.32 16.23
CA PRO A 141 -20.04 -7.19 16.63
C PRO A 141 -20.84 -6.08 15.93
N TYR A 142 -20.16 -5.18 15.22
CA TYR A 142 -20.79 -4.13 14.40
C TYR A 142 -21.29 -4.64 13.04
N LEU A 143 -21.02 -5.89 12.67
CA LEU A 143 -21.50 -6.49 11.42
C LEU A 143 -23.00 -6.79 11.46
N SER A 144 -23.66 -6.63 10.30
CA SER A 144 -25.07 -7.02 10.13
C SER A 144 -25.28 -8.52 10.43
N PRO A 145 -26.41 -8.90 11.04
CA PRO A 145 -26.84 -10.30 11.16
C PRO A 145 -26.87 -11.05 9.81
N GLU A 146 -27.05 -10.34 8.71
CA GLU A 146 -27.11 -10.89 7.34
C GLU A 146 -25.74 -11.33 6.80
N VAL A 147 -24.62 -10.98 7.45
CA VAL A 147 -23.29 -11.39 6.97
C VAL A 147 -23.16 -12.90 7.05
N VAL A 148 -22.95 -13.56 5.91
CA VAL A 148 -22.85 -15.02 5.80
C VAL A 148 -21.40 -15.51 5.80
N SER A 149 -20.44 -14.66 5.43
CA SER A 149 -19.01 -14.99 5.39
C SER A 149 -18.18 -13.71 5.42
N ALA A 150 -16.95 -13.82 5.90
CA ALA A 150 -15.94 -12.79 5.72
C ALA A 150 -14.56 -13.39 5.42
N ARG A 151 -13.67 -12.58 4.83
CA ARG A 151 -12.22 -12.83 4.87
C ARG A 151 -11.53 -11.69 5.59
N TYR A 152 -10.49 -12.00 6.34
CA TYR A 152 -9.80 -11.06 7.21
C TYR A 152 -8.29 -11.30 7.20
N ARG A 153 -7.51 -10.23 7.25
CA ARG A 153 -6.06 -10.31 7.51
C ARG A 153 -5.71 -9.27 8.57
N ALA A 154 -5.06 -9.71 9.65
CA ALA A 154 -4.74 -8.86 10.80
C ALA A 154 -3.66 -7.80 10.50
N ASP A 155 -2.70 -8.15 9.65
CA ASP A 155 -1.53 -7.32 9.36
C ASP A 155 -1.77 -6.34 8.18
N ASP A 156 -3.03 -6.13 7.80
CA ASP A 156 -3.41 -5.08 6.83
C ASP A 156 -3.71 -3.76 7.58
N ALA A 157 -3.63 -2.63 6.87
CA ALA A 157 -3.81 -1.27 7.38
C ALA A 157 -4.97 -0.52 6.73
#